data_AF-A0A7C0YQ79-F1
#
_entry.id   AF-A0A7C0YQ79-F1
#
_cell.length_a   1.000
_cell.length_b   1.000
_cell.length_c   1.000
_cell.angle_alpha   90.00
_cell.angle_beta   90.00
_cell.angle_gamma   90.00
#
_symmetry.space_group_name_H-M   'P 1'
#
loop_
_entity.id
_entity.type
_entity.pdbx_description
1 polymer ?
#
loop_
_entity_poly.entity_id
_entity_poly.type
_entity_poly.pdbx_seq_one_letter_code
_entity_poly.pdbx_strand_id
1 'polypeptide(L)'
;MEIKIPKTPEATTLIKALREIYPLIEEENFWKITVEKDIIIPRAWSNLPVFQFRKFTRTIQVKGGRKFFRGDELAIKLSRKKIFKIRLSEKEEQFIVEAAECLGQSAAEFIRETAISRAEKILGRKLNETS
;
A
#
# COMPACT_ATOMS: atom_id res chain seq x y z
N MET A 1 2.31 3.67 4.66
CA MET A 1 1.52 2.44 4.72
C MET A 1 0.80 2.39 6.06
N GLU A 2 -0.45 1.97 6.06
CA GLU A 2 -1.27 1.86 7.28
C GLU A 2 -1.56 0.38 7.56
N ILE A 3 -1.39 -0.02 8.82
CA ILE A 3 -1.66 -1.36 9.31
C ILE A 3 -2.69 -1.24 10.43
N LYS A 4 -3.82 -1.93 10.29
CA LYS A 4 -4.84 -2.02 11.35
C LYS A 4 -4.89 -3.43 11.91
N ILE A 5 -4.67 -3.54 13.21
CA ILE A 5 -4.69 -4.79 13.96
C ILE A 5 -5.96 -4.81 14.79
N PRO A 6 -6.85 -5.81 14.65
CA PRO A 6 -8.10 -5.83 15.39
C PRO A 6 -7.88 -6.03 16.89
N LYS A 7 -8.75 -5.42 17.70
CA LYS A 7 -8.77 -5.58 19.16
C LYS A 7 -9.30 -6.96 19.57
N THR A 8 -8.42 -7.96 19.53
CA THR A 8 -8.73 -9.32 19.99
C THR A 8 -7.77 -9.77 21.08
N PRO A 9 -8.14 -10.76 21.93
CA PRO A 9 -7.25 -11.28 22.97
C PRO A 9 -5.88 -11.71 22.44
N GLU A 10 -5.84 -12.32 21.25
CA GLU A 10 -4.63 -12.79 20.57
C GLU A 10 -3.67 -11.66 20.18
N ALA A 11 -4.19 -10.45 19.99
CA ALA A 11 -3.39 -9.28 19.62
C ALA A 11 -2.67 -8.65 20.82
N THR A 12 -3.09 -8.91 22.05
CA THR A 12 -2.63 -8.17 23.24
C THR A 12 -1.11 -8.20 23.41
N THR A 13 -0.50 -9.38 23.35
CA THR A 13 0.96 -9.56 23.48
C THR A 13 1.70 -8.91 22.31
N LEU A 14 1.15 -9.09 21.10
CA LEU A 14 1.73 -8.51 19.89
C LEU A 14 1.74 -6.98 19.93
N ILE A 15 0.66 -6.36 20.41
CA ILE A 15 0.54 -4.91 20.50
C ILE A 15 1.50 -4.33 21.52
N LYS A 16 1.76 -5.02 22.64
CA LYS A 16 2.79 -4.61 23.60
C LYS A 16 4.16 -4.52 22.94
N ALA A 17 4.57 -5.58 22.23
CA ALA A 17 5.83 -5.61 21.48
C ALA A 17 5.89 -4.53 20.38
N LEU A 18 4.78 -4.32 19.64
CA LEU A 18 4.74 -3.30 18.59
C LEU A 18 4.76 -1.87 19.14
N ARG A 19 4.22 -1.62 20.34
CA ARG A 19 4.19 -0.30 20.99
C ARG A 19 5.57 0.17 21.42
N GLU A 20 6.51 -0.73 21.65
CA GLU A 20 7.91 -0.40 21.93
C GLU A 20 8.66 0.09 20.69
N ILE A 21 8.18 -0.26 19.49
CA ILE A 21 8.89 -0.02 18.22
C ILE A 21 8.21 1.07 17.40
N TYR A 22 6.88 1.17 17.45
CA TYR A 22 6.09 2.04 16.58
C TYR A 22 5.06 2.86 17.38
N PRO A 23 4.80 4.12 16.95
CA PRO A 23 3.68 4.88 17.48
C PRO A 23 2.37 4.21 17.09
N LEU A 24 1.61 3.79 18.10
CA LEU A 24 0.34 3.09 17.97
C LEU A 24 -0.82 4.02 18.32
N ILE A 25 -1.76 4.17 17.40
CA ILE A 25 -2.99 4.92 17.59
C ILE A 25 -4.10 3.94 17.92
N GLU A 26 -4.82 4.20 18.99
CA GLU A 26 -5.96 3.39 19.40
C GLU A 26 -7.24 3.91 18.73
N GLU A 27 -7.88 3.07 17.92
CA GLU A 27 -9.21 3.30 17.36
C GLU A 27 -10.24 2.41 18.08
N GLU A 28 -11.52 2.59 17.84
CA GLU A 28 -12.61 1.85 18.52
C GLU A 28 -12.41 0.33 18.44
N ASN A 29 -12.20 -0.19 17.22
CA ASN A 29 -12.10 -1.64 16.95
C ASN A 29 -10.69 -2.12 16.59
N PHE A 30 -9.75 -1.21 16.42
CA PHE A 30 -8.41 -1.51 15.90
C PHE A 30 -7.33 -0.74 16.64
N TRP A 31 -6.13 -1.28 16.64
CA TRP A 31 -4.93 -0.48 16.78
C TRP A 31 -4.33 -0.21 15.41
N LYS A 32 -3.98 1.06 15.18
CA LYS A 32 -3.47 1.55 13.92
C LYS A 32 -1.99 1.90 14.04
N ILE A 33 -1.23 1.48 13.04
CA ILE A 33 0.19 1.81 12.88
C ILE A 33 0.39 2.43 11.50
N THR A 34 1.06 3.58 11.46
CA THR A 34 1.46 4.22 10.21
C THR A 34 2.97 4.14 10.08
N VAL A 35 3.44 3.56 8.98
CA VAL A 35 4.86 3.34 8.72
C VAL A 35 5.26 3.65 7.28
N GLU A 36 6.49 4.13 7.11
CA GLU A 36 7.07 4.53 5.82
C GLU A 36 8.07 3.51 5.26
N LYS A 37 8.30 2.41 5.97
CA LYS A 37 9.20 1.31 5.55
C LYS A 37 8.53 -0.07 5.66
N ASP A 38 9.17 -1.07 5.04
CA ASP A 38 8.78 -2.47 5.17
C ASP A 38 8.86 -2.91 6.64
N ILE A 39 7.94 -3.78 7.07
CA ILE A 39 7.90 -4.32 8.43
C ILE A 39 7.94 -5.84 8.39
N ILE A 40 8.63 -6.41 9.37
CA ILE A 40 8.57 -7.81 9.71
C ILE A 40 8.00 -7.92 11.12
N ILE A 41 6.97 -8.75 11.27
CA ILE A 41 6.36 -9.07 12.56
C ILE A 41 6.66 -10.55 12.85
N PRO A 42 7.66 -10.83 13.71
CA PRO A 42 7.96 -12.18 14.18
C PRO A 42 6.80 -12.78 14.98
N ARG A 43 6.51 -14.07 14.78
CA ARG A 43 5.53 -14.81 15.60
C ARG A 43 5.86 -14.75 17.09
N ALA A 44 7.14 -14.75 17.44
CA ALA A 44 7.63 -14.69 18.82
C ALA A 44 7.05 -13.50 19.61
N TRP A 45 6.69 -12.40 18.94
CA TRP A 45 6.07 -11.24 19.58
C TRP A 45 4.63 -11.47 20.04
N SER A 46 3.97 -12.51 19.54
CA SER A 46 2.56 -12.82 19.86
C SER A 46 2.39 -13.95 20.87
N ASN A 47 3.42 -14.76 21.13
CA ASN A 47 3.33 -16.05 21.84
C ASN A 47 2.30 -17.04 21.27
N LEU A 48 1.80 -16.82 20.05
CA LEU A 48 0.84 -17.72 19.42
C LEU A 48 1.55 -18.93 18.76
N PRO A 49 0.91 -20.12 18.79
CA PRO A 49 1.26 -21.23 17.92
C PRO A 49 1.19 -20.83 16.44
N VAL A 50 2.01 -21.46 15.59
CA VAL A 50 2.14 -21.12 14.15
C VAL A 50 0.78 -21.04 13.44
N PHE A 51 -0.09 -22.03 13.68
CA PHE A 51 -1.42 -22.06 13.05
C PHE A 51 -2.31 -20.90 13.49
N GLN A 52 -2.33 -20.59 14.80
CA GLN A 52 -3.11 -19.48 15.35
C GLN A 52 -2.57 -18.13 14.89
N PHE A 53 -1.24 -17.96 14.85
CA PHE A 53 -0.60 -16.78 14.31
C PHE A 53 -0.96 -16.56 12.82
N ARG A 54 -0.93 -17.62 12.01
CA ARG A 54 -1.38 -17.56 10.61
C ARG A 54 -2.84 -17.16 10.46
N LYS A 55 -3.73 -17.69 11.31
CA LYS A 55 -5.15 -17.31 11.30
C LYS A 55 -5.34 -15.86 11.72
N PHE A 56 -4.66 -15.43 12.77
CA PHE A 56 -4.74 -14.06 13.30
C PHE A 56 -4.26 -13.02 12.29
N THR A 57 -3.08 -13.16 11.71
CA THR A 57 -2.56 -12.19 10.72
C THR A 57 -3.44 -12.03 9.46
N ARG A 58 -4.32 -12.98 9.16
CA ARG A 58 -5.32 -12.81 8.08
C ARG A 58 -6.33 -11.71 8.40
N THR A 59 -6.62 -11.47 9.67
CA THR A 59 -7.55 -10.42 10.13
C THR A 59 -6.92 -9.03 10.14
N ILE A 60 -5.58 -8.91 10.15
CA ILE A 60 -4.86 -7.63 10.06
C ILE A 60 -5.12 -6.98 8.70
N GLN A 61 -5.55 -5.72 8.70
CA GLN A 61 -5.79 -4.95 7.48
C GLN A 61 -4.55 -4.12 7.12
N VAL A 62 -4.22 -4.04 5.83
CA VAL A 62 -3.05 -3.29 5.35
C VAL A 62 -3.47 -2.41 4.17
N LYS A 63 -3.23 -1.10 4.27
CA LYS A 63 -3.47 -0.10 3.21
C LYS A 63 -2.14 0.49 2.73
N GLY A 64 -1.94 0.53 1.42
CA GLY A 64 -0.67 0.98 0.82
C GLY A 64 0.48 -0.03 0.98
N GLY A 65 0.15 -1.32 1.15
CA GLY A 65 1.10 -2.41 1.39
C GLY A 65 0.59 -3.76 0.94
N ARG A 66 1.46 -4.77 0.99
CA ARG A 66 1.13 -6.19 0.80
C ARG A 66 1.68 -7.00 1.97
N LYS A 67 0.83 -7.82 2.57
CA LYS A 67 1.22 -8.79 3.59
C LYS A 67 1.45 -10.17 2.97
N PHE A 68 2.50 -10.86 3.40
CA PHE A 68 2.77 -12.24 3.04
C PHE A 68 3.54 -12.94 4.16
N PHE A 69 3.43 -14.26 4.20
CA PHE A 69 4.13 -15.08 5.18
C PHE A 69 5.53 -15.43 4.70
N ARG A 70 6.50 -15.36 5.63
CA ARG A 70 7.85 -15.84 5.42
C ARG A 70 8.25 -16.70 6.61
N GLY A 71 8.08 -18.03 6.46
CA GLY A 71 8.29 -18.97 7.57
C GLY A 71 7.37 -18.67 8.75
N ASP A 72 7.98 -18.24 9.86
CA ASP A 72 7.35 -17.91 11.15
C ASP A 72 7.09 -16.41 11.32
N GLU A 73 7.17 -15.63 10.25
CA GLU A 73 7.02 -14.17 10.30
C GLU A 73 5.93 -13.68 9.33
N LEU A 74 5.27 -12.59 9.72
CA LEU A 74 4.45 -11.79 8.81
C LEU A 74 5.30 -10.65 8.26
N ALA A 75 5.59 -10.70 6.95
CA ALA A 75 6.22 -9.61 6.25
C ALA A 75 5.15 -8.70 5.63
N ILE A 76 5.22 -7.41 5.93
CA ILE A 76 4.35 -6.37 5.37
C ILE A 76 5.24 -5.42 4.58
N LYS A 77 5.21 -5.55 3.25
CA LYS A 77 5.98 -4.68 2.35
C LYS A 77 5.13 -3.50 1.90
N LEU A 78 5.73 -2.32 1.81
CA LEU A 78 5.09 -1.21 1.13
C LEU A 78 4.74 -1.60 -0.30
N SER A 79 3.57 -1.13 -0.73
CA SER A 79 3.24 -1.18 -2.14
C SER A 79 4.17 -0.19 -2.82
N ARG A 80 5.26 -0.70 -3.38
CA ARG A 80 6.14 0.09 -4.23
C ARG A 80 5.29 0.72 -5.34
N LYS A 81 5.69 1.92 -5.78
CA LYS A 81 5.08 2.58 -6.95
C LYS A 81 4.95 1.53 -8.06
N LYS A 82 3.74 1.29 -8.56
CA LYS A 82 3.54 0.38 -9.70
C LYS A 82 4.22 1.02 -10.90
N ILE A 83 5.15 0.30 -11.52
CA ILE A 83 5.84 0.76 -12.72
C ILE A 83 5.06 0.22 -13.92
N PHE A 84 4.54 1.13 -14.74
CA PHE A 84 4.02 0.80 -16.07
C PHE A 84 5.17 0.99 -17.06
N LYS A 85 5.64 -0.11 -17.65
CA LYS A 85 6.62 -0.05 -18.74
C LYS A 85 5.86 0.04 -20.06
N ILE A 86 6.13 1.09 -20.83
CA ILE A 86 5.63 1.29 -22.18
C ILE A 86 6.81 1.25 -23.15
N ARG A 87 6.59 0.72 -24.35
CA ARG A 87 7.55 0.83 -25.45
C ARG A 87 7.03 1.91 -26.38
N LEU A 88 7.91 2.83 -26.74
CA LEU A 88 7.61 3.94 -27.64
C LEU A 88 8.51 3.80 -28.86
N SER A 89 8.00 4.18 -30.02
CA SER A 89 8.84 4.50 -31.17
C SER A 89 9.55 5.84 -30.94
N GLU A 90 10.63 6.09 -31.68
CA GLU A 90 11.39 7.35 -31.59
C GLU A 90 10.50 8.59 -31.80
N LYS A 91 9.54 8.51 -32.74
CA LYS A 91 8.60 9.60 -33.00
C LYS A 91 7.67 9.86 -31.82
N GLU A 92 7.14 8.81 -31.20
CA GLU A 92 6.24 8.96 -30.04
C GLU A 92 6.99 9.53 -28.83
N GLU A 93 8.24 9.11 -28.62
CA GLU A 93 9.11 9.67 -27.59
C GLU A 93 9.36 11.16 -27.82
N GLN A 94 9.74 11.56 -29.04
CA GLN A 94 9.94 12.98 -29.39
C GLN A 94 8.71 13.83 -29.10
N PHE A 95 7.52 13.40 -29.56
CA PHE A 95 6.28 14.14 -29.29
C PHE A 95 5.98 14.29 -27.80
N ILE A 96 6.25 13.26 -27.00
CA ILE A 96 6.02 13.30 -25.56
C ILE A 96 7.00 14.26 -24.88
N VAL A 97 8.28 14.22 -25.27
CA VAL A 97 9.32 15.09 -24.69
C VAL A 97 9.03 16.56 -25.03
N GLU A 98 8.76 16.87 -26.30
CA GLU A 98 8.43 18.24 -26.73
C GLU A 98 7.19 18.78 -26.01
N ALA A 99 6.14 17.96 -25.87
CA ALA A 99 4.92 18.34 -25.14
C ALA A 99 5.18 18.58 -23.65
N ALA A 100 6.03 17.75 -23.02
CA ALA A 100 6.40 17.90 -21.61
C ALA A 100 7.23 19.18 -21.39
N GLU A 101 8.16 19.48 -22.29
CA GLU A 101 8.98 20.70 -22.26
C GLU A 101 8.11 21.97 -22.36
N CYS A 102 7.09 21.96 -23.24
CA CYS A 102 6.14 23.08 -23.37
C CYS A 102 5.39 23.39 -22.05
N LEU A 103 5.25 22.39 -21.17
CA LEU A 103 4.59 22.51 -19.87
C LEU A 103 5.56 22.66 -18.70
N GLY A 104 6.88 22.67 -18.96
CA GLY A 104 7.91 22.75 -17.92
C GLY A 104 7.94 21.54 -16.98
N GLN A 105 7.53 20.36 -17.47
CA GLN A 105 7.45 19.13 -16.68
C GLN A 105 8.40 18.06 -17.23
N SER A 106 8.69 17.03 -16.42
CA SER A 106 9.38 15.84 -16.94
C SER A 106 8.44 14.97 -17.79
N ALA A 107 8.97 14.24 -18.77
CA ALA A 107 8.19 13.32 -19.61
C ALA A 107 7.38 12.30 -18.78
N ALA A 108 7.94 11.82 -17.67
CA ALA A 108 7.27 10.88 -16.78
C ALA A 108 6.08 11.52 -16.03
N GLU A 109 6.20 12.78 -15.62
CA GLU A 109 5.09 13.53 -15.01
C GLU A 109 4.00 13.82 -16.03
N PHE A 110 4.38 14.28 -17.23
CA PHE A 110 3.45 14.53 -18.32
C PHE A 110 2.63 13.29 -18.68
N ILE A 111 3.27 12.13 -18.89
CA ILE A 111 2.59 10.86 -19.18
C ILE A 111 1.63 10.51 -18.03
N ARG A 112 2.08 10.64 -16.78
CA ARG A 112 1.28 10.30 -15.61
C ARG A 112 0.04 11.18 -15.49
N GLU A 113 0.19 12.49 -15.59
CA GLU A 113 -0.93 13.44 -15.48
C GLU A 113 -1.93 13.23 -16.62
N THR A 114 -1.43 13.08 -17.85
CA THR A 114 -2.27 12.82 -19.03
C THR A 114 -3.06 11.52 -18.88
N ALA A 115 -2.42 10.44 -18.44
CA ALA A 115 -3.06 9.14 -18.23
C ALA A 115 -4.14 9.20 -17.12
N ILE A 116 -3.85 9.87 -16.00
CA ILE A 116 -4.79 10.02 -14.89
C ILE A 116 -5.99 10.89 -15.33
N SER A 117 -5.72 12.07 -15.91
CA SER A 117 -6.78 12.98 -16.37
C SER A 117 -7.71 12.31 -17.37
N ARG A 118 -7.16 11.50 -18.30
CA ARG A 118 -7.98 10.75 -19.25
C ARG A 118 -8.80 9.65 -18.56
N ALA A 119 -8.22 8.92 -17.61
CA ALA A 119 -8.93 7.89 -16.86
C ALA A 119 -10.08 8.48 -16.03
N GLU A 120 -9.85 9.61 -15.34
CA GLU A 120 -10.87 10.32 -14.56
C GLU A 120 -12.05 10.77 -15.43
N LYS A 121 -11.78 11.32 -16.61
CA LYS A 121 -12.83 11.71 -17.57
C LYS A 121 -13.68 10.53 -18.01
N ILE A 122 -13.08 9.35 -18.23
CA ILE A 122 -13.80 8.14 -18.64
C ILE A 122 -14.66 7.60 -17.49
N LEU A 123 -14.10 7.54 -16.28
CA LEU A 123 -14.81 7.04 -15.10
C LEU A 123 -15.93 7.98 -14.67
N GLY A 124 -15.72 9.30 -14.73
CA GLY A 124 -16.74 10.31 -14.44
C GLY A 124 -17.93 10.24 -15.40
N ARG A 125 -17.70 9.95 -16.70
CA ARG A 125 -18.79 9.75 -17.66
C ARG A 125 -19.61 8.50 -17.37
N LYS A 126 -18.97 7.39 -16.99
CA LYS A 126 -19.67 6.15 -16.63
C LYS A 126 -20.60 6.32 -15.43
N LEU A 127 -20.26 7.16 -14.46
CA LEU A 127 -21.11 7.40 -13.29
C LEU A 127 -22.38 8.21 -13.65
N ASN A 128 -22.27 9.12 -14.62
CA ASN A 128 -23.39 9.96 -15.06
C ASN A 128 -24.36 9.24 -16.02
N GLU A 129 -23.94 8.17 -16.69
CA GLU A 129 -24.81 7.36 -17.57
C GLU A 129 -25.64 6.31 -16.80
N THR A 130 -25.35 6.09 -15.52
CA THR A 130 -26.08 5.15 -14.63
C THR A 130 -26.97 5.83 -13.59
N SER A 131 -27.13 7.15 -13.66
CA SER A 131 -27.99 7.95 -12.76
C SER A 131 -29.26 8.41 -13.46
#